data_AF-A0A963LZ75-F1
#
_entry.id   AF-A0A963LZ75-F1
#
_cell.length_a   1.000
_cell.length_b   1.000
_cell.length_c   1.000
_cell.angle_alpha   90.00
_cell.angle_beta   90.00
_cell.angle_gamma   90.00
#
_symmetry.space_group_name_H-M   'P 1'
#
loop_
_entity.id
_entity.type
_entity.pdbx_description
1 polymer ?
#
loop_
_entity_poly.entity_id
_entity_poly.type
_entity_poly.pdbx_seq_one_letter_code
_entity_poly.pdbx_strand_id
1 'polypeptide(L)' 'GEAQRIAPGRVDDSTLLQRMASPHVMSRMPPMGVSVVDVAGLQLIRQWILDHEHLSHLKEHAP' A
#
# COMPACT_ATOMS: atom_id res chain seq x y z
N GLY A 1 15.64 1.70 11.72
CA GLY A 1 14.27 1.24 11.95
C GLY A 1 13.80 0.53 10.71
N GLU A 2 13.17 -0.63 10.84
CA GLU A 2 12.64 -1.36 9.70
C GLU A 2 11.51 -0.58 9.04
N ALA A 3 11.57 -0.39 7.72
CA ALA A 3 10.51 0.27 6.99
C ALA A 3 9.25 -0.63 6.98
N GLN A 4 8.12 -0.09 7.45
CA GLN A 4 6.89 -0.85 7.54
C GLN A 4 6.33 -1.12 6.13
N ARG A 5 6.12 -2.40 5.81
CA ARG A 5 5.65 -2.81 4.47
C ARG A 5 4.25 -2.29 4.18
N ILE A 6 3.36 -2.41 5.17
CA ILE A 6 1.99 -1.89 5.19
C ILE A 6 1.76 -1.25 6.56
N ALA A 7 1.37 0.01 6.58
CA ALA A 7 0.99 0.77 7.76
C ALA A 7 -0.53 1.04 7.70
N PRO A 8 -1.36 0.28 8.42
CA PRO A 8 -2.82 0.47 8.45
C PRO A 8 -3.22 1.91 8.73
N GLY A 9 -4.20 2.45 7.99
CA GLY A 9 -4.66 3.84 8.08
C GLY A 9 -3.65 4.88 7.58
N ARG A 10 -2.36 4.53 7.46
CA ARG A 10 -1.26 5.44 7.15
C ARG A 10 -0.63 5.08 5.82
N VAL A 11 -1.29 5.54 4.77
CA VAL A 11 -0.90 5.29 3.39
C VAL A 11 0.55 5.71 3.12
N ASP A 12 0.95 6.90 3.59
CA ASP A 12 2.27 7.48 3.30
C ASP A 12 3.41 6.77 4.04
N ASP A 13 3.10 6.06 5.13
CA ASP A 13 4.05 5.24 5.90
C ASP A 13 4.23 3.83 5.28
N SER A 14 3.44 3.49 4.24
CA SER A 14 3.42 2.15 3.64
C SER A 14 4.41 2.02 2.47
N THR A 15 5.48 1.27 2.69
CA THR A 15 6.53 1.03 1.68
C THR A 15 5.98 0.40 0.38
N LEU A 16 4.93 -0.44 0.46
CA LEU A 16 4.34 -1.06 -0.74
C LEU A 16 3.79 0.00 -1.72
N LEU A 17 3.02 0.98 -1.23
CA LEU A 17 2.40 1.98 -2.11
C LEU A 17 3.47 2.88 -2.73
N GLN A 18 4.47 3.28 -1.93
CA GLN A 18 5.63 4.04 -2.41
C GLN A 18 6.33 3.32 -3.57
N ARG A 19 6.50 1.99 -3.49
CA ARG A 19 7.14 1.18 -4.53
C ARG A 19 6.27 0.99 -5.77
N MET A 20 4.97 0.82 -5.61
CA MET A 20 4.06 0.68 -6.76
C MET A 20 3.88 1.99 -7.53
N ALA A 21 3.97 3.14 -6.84
CA ALA A 21 3.87 4.46 -7.47
C ALA A 21 5.20 4.94 -8.08
N SER A 22 6.33 4.34 -7.70
CA SER A 22 7.64 4.78 -8.17
C SER A 22 7.88 4.41 -9.64
N PRO A 23 8.30 5.37 -10.48
CA PRO A 23 8.79 5.07 -11.83
C PRO A 23 10.26 4.60 -11.84
N HIS A 24 10.99 4.73 -10.71
CA HIS A 24 12.43 4.45 -10.65
C HIS A 24 12.71 2.95 -10.61
N VAL A 25 13.57 2.48 -11.51
CA VAL A 25 13.87 1.04 -11.70
C VAL A 25 14.34 0.32 -10.44
N MET A 26 15.05 1.00 -9.54
CA MET A 26 15.59 0.39 -8.31
C MET A 26 14.58 0.31 -7.17
N SER A 27 13.47 1.06 -7.23
CA SER A 27 12.47 1.14 -6.17
C SER A 27 11.06 0.78 -6.63
N ARG A 28 10.85 0.51 -7.92
CA ARG A 28 9.53 0.21 -8.47
C ARG A 28 9.12 -1.24 -8.31
N MET A 29 7.80 -1.46 -8.26
CA MET A 29 7.19 -2.76 -8.46
C MET A 29 6.28 -2.76 -9.71
N PRO A 30 6.37 -3.79 -10.58
CA PRO A 30 7.30 -4.91 -10.53
C PRO A 30 8.73 -4.50 -10.93
N PRO A 31 9.75 -5.22 -10.43
CA PRO A 31 11.16 -4.82 -10.54
C PRO A 31 11.67 -4.70 -11.98
N MET A 32 11.07 -5.40 -12.96
CA MET A 32 11.29 -5.23 -14.40
C MET A 32 10.08 -5.73 -15.21
N GLY A 33 9.81 -5.18 -16.40
CA GLY A 33 8.87 -5.74 -17.37
C GLY A 33 7.49 -5.07 -17.51
N VAL A 34 7.11 -4.16 -16.61
CA VAL A 34 5.86 -3.37 -16.74
C VAL A 34 6.20 -1.90 -16.59
N SER A 35 6.31 -1.16 -17.70
CA SER A 35 6.65 0.29 -17.71
C SER A 35 5.49 1.19 -17.30
N VAL A 36 4.29 0.64 -17.17
CA VAL A 36 3.07 1.40 -16.88
C VAL A 36 2.73 1.26 -15.41
N VAL A 37 2.67 2.39 -14.71
CA VAL A 37 2.09 2.47 -13.37
C VAL A 37 0.59 2.19 -13.49
N ASP A 38 0.11 1.13 -12.82
CA ASP A 38 -1.32 0.82 -12.74
C ASP A 38 -2.01 1.76 -11.76
N VAL A 39 -2.57 2.85 -12.28
CA VAL A 39 -3.26 3.87 -11.49
C VAL A 39 -4.49 3.30 -10.79
N ALA A 40 -5.23 2.39 -11.43
CA ALA A 40 -6.42 1.79 -10.83
C ALA A 40 -6.04 0.87 -9.66
N GLY A 41 -5.03 0.02 -9.86
CA GLY A 41 -4.48 -0.83 -8.80
C GLY A 41 -3.92 -0.02 -7.63
N LEU A 42 -3.25 1.11 -7.91
CA LEU A 42 -2.77 2.02 -6.86
C LEU A 42 -3.90 2.61 -6.02
N GLN A 43 -4.98 3.08 -6.66
CA GLN A 43 -6.12 3.64 -5.93
C GLN A 43 -6.82 2.58 -5.08
N LEU A 44 -6.94 1.36 -5.60
CA LEU A 44 -7.53 0.25 -4.85
C LEU A 44 -6.71 -0.09 -3.60
N ILE A 45 -5.37 -0.19 -3.72
CA ILE A 45 -4.50 -0.49 -2.58
C ILE A 45 -4.46 0.68 -1.60
N ARG A 46 -4.47 1.92 -2.09
CA ARG A 46 -4.59 3.11 -1.23
C ARG A 46 -5.86 3.03 -0.37
N GLN A 47 -7.00 2.75 -0.99
CA GLN A 47 -8.26 2.64 -0.27
C GLN A 47 -8.24 1.47 0.73
N TRP A 48 -7.71 0.31 0.31
CA TRP A 48 -7.56 -0.83 1.20
C TRP A 48 -6.70 -0.51 2.44
N ILE A 49 -5.58 0.21 2.30
CA ILE A 49 -4.76 0.60 3.46
C ILE A 49 -5.53 1.52 4.41
N LEU A 50 -6.31 2.47 3.87
CA LEU A 50 -7.15 3.38 4.66
C LEU A 50 -8.25 2.61 5.40
N ASP A 51 -8.91 1.67 4.74
CA ASP A 51 -10.02 0.89 5.30
C ASP A 51 -9.56 -0.06 6.43
N HIS A 52 -8.27 -0.38 6.52
CA HIS A 52 -7.74 -1.21 7.61
C HIS A 52 -7.77 -0.54 8.99
N GLU A 53 -7.85 0.79 9.07
CA GLU A 53 -8.20 1.43 10.36
C GLU A 53 -9.62 1.03 10.80
N HIS A 54 -10.55 0.94 9.85
CA HIS A 54 -11.95 0.62 10.11
C HIS A 54 -12.18 -0.86 10.46
N LEU A 55 -11.45 -1.78 9.81
CA LEU A 55 -11.56 -3.22 10.04
C LEU A 55 -10.92 -3.68 11.36
N SER A 56 -9.98 -2.91 11.90
CA SER A 56 -9.35 -3.19 13.20
C SER A 56 -10.39 -3.09 14.33
N HIS A 57 -11.23 -2.06 14.29
CA HIS A 57 -12.29 -1.83 15.27
C HIS A 57 -13.45 -2.85 15.20
N LEU A 58 -13.69 -3.43 14.02
CA LEU A 58 -14.71 -4.47 13.85
C LEU A 58 -14.27 -5.82 14.44
N LYS A 59 -12.96 -6.11 14.49
CA LYS A 59 -12.43 -7.31 15.15
C LYS A 59 -12.51 -7.24 16.68
N GLU A 60 -12.45 -6.03 17.25
CA GLU A 60 -12.54 -5.81 18.70
C GLU A 60 -13.96 -6.03 19.26
N HIS A 61 -14.98 -6.00 18.40
CA HIS A 61 -16.40 -6.15 18.77
C HIS A 61 -17.01 -7.50 18.33
N ALA A 62 -16.19 -8.45 17.86
CA ALA A 62 -16.65 -9.81 17.60
C ALA A 62 -16.85 -10.54 18.96
N PRO A 63 -18.00 -11.20 19.19
CA PRO A 63 -18.29 -11.89 20.45
C PRO A 63 -17.39 -13.10 20.72
#